data_AF-A0A7L5YH63-F1
#
_entry.id   AF-A0A7L5YH63-F1
#
_cell.length_a   1.000
_cell.length_b   1.000
_cell.length_c   1.000
_cell.angle_alpha   90.00
_cell.angle_beta   90.00
_cell.angle_gamma   90.00
#
_symmetry.space_group_name_H-M   'P 1'
#
loop_
_entity.id
_entity.type
_entity.pdbx_description
1 polymer ?
#
loop_
_entity_poly.entity_id
_entity_poly.type
_entity_poly.pdbx_seq_one_letter_code
_entity_poly.pdbx_strand_id
1 'polypeptide(L)'
;MKWFLVICAILAFASGMGFGYLGHNSLLLAGLAGFLALLVTANLDRISQFKASRSGIEAHTREIVARAEIAVSELQLLAVQVAELSLSLVKRQGRWGGYSDDEQERIRSSVLGVLTKLGIPSDQTQAVLNEWHQIVEFDYTHHILGGSRIPDNTSSEVLAEWKVMREGGFTNYPSPETLRTFLSKNGYLIAELEELVRDYEHYKTHRMHRRPLVWQNRQQWGHLHN
;
A
#
# COMPACT_ATOMS: atom_id res chain seq x y z
N MET A 1 46.82 -1.22 -12.38
CA MET A 1 46.64 -2.52 -11.67
C MET A 1 45.20 -2.81 -11.25
N LYS A 2 44.43 -1.87 -10.68
CA LYS A 2 43.07 -2.15 -10.14
C LYS A 2 42.07 -2.71 -11.16
N TRP A 3 41.99 -2.10 -12.35
CA TRP A 3 41.11 -2.57 -13.42
C TRP A 3 41.42 -3.99 -13.88
N PHE A 4 42.69 -4.38 -13.90
CA PHE A 4 43.10 -5.74 -14.24
C PHE A 4 42.59 -6.76 -13.22
N LEU A 5 42.72 -6.49 -11.91
CA LEU A 5 42.21 -7.37 -10.86
C LEU A 5 40.68 -7.48 -10.87
N VAL A 6 39.97 -6.39 -11.18
CA VAL A 6 38.50 -6.40 -11.33
C VAL A 6 38.08 -7.25 -12.54
N ILE A 7 38.78 -7.12 -13.68
CA ILE A 7 38.53 -7.95 -14.86
C ILE A 7 38.78 -9.43 -14.54
N CYS A 8 39.90 -9.75 -13.87
CA CYS A 8 40.18 -11.11 -13.43
C CYS A 8 39.14 -11.66 -12.46
N ALA A 9 38.62 -10.83 -11.55
CA ALA A 9 37.55 -11.22 -10.64
C ALA A 9 36.27 -11.57 -11.41
N ILE A 10 35.84 -10.71 -12.35
CA ILE A 10 34.65 -10.95 -13.18
C ILE A 10 34.79 -12.24 -14.00
N LEU A 11 35.97 -12.48 -14.58
CA LEU A 11 36.25 -13.70 -15.33
C LEU A 11 36.23 -14.95 -14.43
N ALA A 12 36.78 -14.88 -13.21
CA ALA A 12 36.72 -15.98 -12.24
C ALA A 12 35.27 -16.28 -11.81
N PHE A 13 34.45 -15.25 -11.61
CA PHE A 13 33.04 -15.40 -11.27
C PHE A 13 32.23 -16.00 -12.43
N ALA A 14 32.38 -15.48 -13.65
CA ALA A 14 31.70 -15.97 -14.83
C ALA A 14 32.07 -17.44 -15.14
N SER A 15 33.35 -17.80 -14.98
CA SER A 15 33.81 -19.19 -15.13
C SER A 15 33.20 -20.10 -14.06
N GLY A 16 33.20 -19.67 -12.79
CA GLY A 16 32.59 -20.43 -11.69
C GLY A 16 31.10 -20.67 -11.88
N MET A 17 30.35 -19.64 -12.32
CA MET A 17 28.93 -19.75 -12.65
C MET A 17 28.69 -20.72 -13.82
N GLY A 18 29.53 -20.66 -14.87
CA GLY A 18 29.46 -21.58 -16.01
C GLY A 18 29.66 -23.05 -15.58
N PHE A 19 30.65 -23.33 -14.73
CA PHE A 19 30.86 -24.68 -14.20
C PHE A 19 29.77 -25.11 -13.21
N GLY A 20 29.20 -24.18 -12.44
CA GLY A 20 28.06 -24.44 -11.56
C GLY A 20 26.81 -24.86 -12.35
N TYR A 21 26.54 -24.21 -13.49
CA TYR A 21 25.45 -24.59 -14.39
C TYR A 21 25.63 -26.02 -14.95
N LEU A 22 26.87 -26.47 -15.15
CA LEU A 22 27.21 -27.84 -15.56
C LEU A 22 27.19 -28.86 -14.40
N GLY A 23 26.82 -28.45 -13.18
CA GLY A 23 26.72 -29.32 -12.01
C GLY A 23 28.04 -29.51 -11.24
N HIS A 24 29.11 -28.81 -11.60
CA HIS A 24 30.41 -28.90 -10.91
C HIS A 24 30.48 -27.94 -9.72
N ASN A 25 29.82 -28.30 -8.62
CA ASN A 25 29.69 -27.46 -7.42
C ASN A 25 31.04 -27.07 -6.77
N SER A 26 32.08 -27.90 -6.87
CA SER A 26 33.41 -27.58 -6.35
C SER A 26 34.09 -26.43 -7.12
N LEU A 27 33.92 -26.38 -8.43
CA LEU A 27 34.46 -25.33 -9.29
C LEU A 27 33.66 -24.02 -9.17
N LEU A 28 32.35 -24.10 -8.94
CA LEU A 28 31.53 -22.95 -8.57
C LEU A 28 32.05 -22.29 -7.29
N LEU A 29 32.30 -23.09 -6.26
CA LEU A 29 32.77 -22.60 -4.96
C LEU A 29 34.19 -22.00 -5.06
N ALA A 30 35.08 -22.65 -5.82
CA ALA A 30 36.42 -22.13 -6.10
C ALA A 30 36.39 -20.82 -6.90
N GLY A 31 35.52 -20.71 -7.90
CA GLY A 31 35.33 -19.49 -8.68
C GLY A 31 34.81 -18.33 -7.84
N LEU A 32 33.84 -18.60 -6.94
CA LEU A 32 33.33 -17.61 -5.99
C LEU A 32 34.40 -17.15 -5.00
N ALA A 33 35.17 -18.09 -4.43
CA ALA A 33 36.26 -17.76 -3.51
C ALA A 33 37.36 -16.93 -4.19
N GLY A 34 37.74 -17.29 -5.42
CA GLY A 34 38.70 -16.53 -6.22
C GLY A 34 38.21 -15.13 -6.57
N PHE A 35 36.93 -14.99 -6.94
CA PHE A 35 36.29 -13.69 -7.18
C PHE A 35 36.36 -12.79 -5.94
N LEU A 36 35.99 -13.31 -4.76
CA LEU A 36 36.01 -12.56 -3.51
C LEU A 36 37.43 -12.16 -3.11
N ALA A 37 38.40 -13.07 -3.20
CA ALA A 37 39.80 -12.77 -2.92
C ALA A 37 40.36 -11.67 -3.84
N LEU A 38 40.08 -11.73 -5.13
CA LEU A 38 40.52 -10.73 -6.10
C LEU A 38 39.85 -9.36 -5.87
N LEU A 39 38.58 -9.32 -5.49
CA LEU A 39 37.88 -8.08 -5.13
C LEU A 39 38.46 -7.44 -3.88
N VAL A 40 38.72 -8.23 -2.83
CA VAL A 40 39.38 -7.74 -1.60
C VAL A 40 40.76 -7.18 -1.93
N THR A 41 41.53 -7.91 -2.75
CA THR A 41 42.88 -7.48 -3.13
C THR A 41 42.88 -6.22 -4.00
N ALA A 42 41.92 -6.09 -4.91
CA ALA A 42 41.75 -4.88 -5.74
C ALA A 42 41.40 -3.63 -4.91
N ASN A 43 40.83 -3.83 -3.71
CA ASN A 43 40.41 -2.77 -2.80
C ASN A 43 41.36 -2.56 -1.61
N LEU A 44 42.44 -3.34 -1.46
CA LEU A 44 43.42 -3.21 -0.36
C LEU A 44 44.10 -1.83 -0.33
N ASP A 45 44.34 -1.19 -1.47
CA ASP A 45 44.87 0.18 -1.53
C ASP A 45 43.92 1.23 -0.94
N ARG A 46 42.60 0.97 -0.93
CA ARG A 46 41.65 1.85 -0.24
C ARG A 46 41.83 1.75 1.27
N ILE A 47 42.13 0.55 1.78
CA ILE A 47 42.40 0.28 3.19
C ILE A 47 43.75 0.90 3.64
N SER A 48 44.70 1.13 2.72
CA SER A 48 45.95 1.84 3.06
C SER A 48 45.75 3.36 3.18
N GLN A 49 44.84 3.95 2.38
CA GLN A 49 44.40 5.34 2.56
C GLN A 49 43.63 5.55 3.88
N PHE A 50 43.01 4.50 4.41
CA PHE A 50 42.40 4.47 5.75
C PHE A 50 43.41 4.60 6.91
N LYS A 51 44.73 4.50 6.70
CA LYS A 51 45.72 4.74 7.78
C LYS A 51 46.15 6.20 7.93
N ALA A 52 45.84 7.08 6.98
CA ALA A 52 46.25 8.47 7.00
C ALA A 52 45.24 9.33 7.80
N SER A 53 45.52 9.49 9.10
CA SER A 53 44.81 10.28 10.12
C SER A 53 43.60 9.62 10.80
N ARG A 54 43.72 9.39 12.12
CA ARG A 54 42.61 9.01 13.01
C ARG A 54 41.41 9.99 12.90
N SER A 55 41.67 11.26 12.61
CA SER A 55 40.65 12.31 12.44
C SER A 55 39.95 12.28 11.07
N GLY A 56 40.64 11.94 9.99
CA GLY A 56 40.05 11.85 8.65
C GLY A 56 39.15 10.63 8.44
N ILE A 57 39.46 9.51 9.12
CA ILE A 57 38.61 8.31 9.14
C ILE A 57 37.28 8.62 9.82
N GLU A 58 37.30 9.35 10.94
CA GLU A 58 36.07 9.70 11.66
C GLU A 58 35.21 10.66 10.85
N ALA A 59 35.81 11.67 10.19
CA ALA A 59 35.10 12.58 9.30
C ALA A 59 34.45 11.86 8.11
N HIS A 60 35.19 10.97 7.43
CA HIS A 60 34.65 10.20 6.30
C HIS A 60 33.57 9.19 6.73
N THR A 61 33.73 8.58 7.90
CA THR A 61 32.70 7.67 8.45
C THR A 61 31.43 8.43 8.80
N ARG A 62 31.53 9.59 9.46
CA ARG A 62 30.37 10.46 9.74
C ARG A 62 29.68 10.92 8.46
N GLU A 63 30.46 11.27 7.44
CA GLU A 63 29.93 11.64 6.12
C GLU A 63 29.18 10.47 5.45
N ILE A 64 29.74 9.26 5.47
CA ILE A 64 29.07 8.07 4.92
C ILE A 64 27.78 7.77 5.68
N VAL A 65 27.81 7.84 7.01
CA VAL A 65 26.61 7.64 7.84
C VAL A 65 25.55 8.69 7.52
N ALA A 66 25.91 9.97 7.46
CA ALA A 66 24.98 11.04 7.10
C ALA A 66 24.38 10.84 5.70
N ARG A 67 25.19 10.43 4.71
CA ARG A 67 24.68 10.12 3.36
C ARG A 67 23.74 8.91 3.36
N ALA A 68 24.04 7.88 4.16
CA ALA A 68 23.19 6.71 4.30
C ALA A 68 21.85 7.07 4.95
N GLU A 69 21.85 7.92 5.99
CA GLU A 69 20.64 8.43 6.64
C GLU A 69 19.77 9.23 5.66
N ILE A 70 20.37 10.09 4.84
CA ILE A 70 19.67 10.83 3.78
C ILE A 70 19.04 9.86 2.78
N ALA A 71 19.79 8.89 2.28
CA ALA A 71 19.29 7.91 1.32
C ALA A 71 18.14 7.06 1.90
N VAL A 72 18.22 6.69 3.20
CA VAL A 72 17.14 5.98 3.89
C VAL A 72 15.89 6.84 3.97
N SER A 73 16.02 8.13 4.30
CA SER A 73 14.90 9.08 4.33
C SER A 73 14.24 9.24 2.95
N GLU A 74 15.04 9.37 1.88
CA GLU A 74 14.54 9.44 0.51
C GLU A 74 13.79 8.17 0.09
N LEU A 75 14.30 6.99 0.47
CA LEU A 75 13.64 5.71 0.22
C LEU A 75 12.33 5.56 1.01
N GLN A 76 12.28 6.05 2.25
CA GLN A 76 11.06 6.07 3.05
C GLN A 76 9.98 6.95 2.40
N LEU A 77 10.35 8.16 1.95
CA LEU A 77 9.44 9.05 1.23
C LEU A 77 8.90 8.41 -0.06
N LEU A 78 9.77 7.78 -0.84
CA LEU A 78 9.37 7.05 -2.04
C LEU A 78 8.42 5.90 -1.70
N ALA A 79 8.70 5.14 -0.63
CA ALA A 79 7.86 4.02 -0.20
C ALA A 79 6.45 4.48 0.21
N VAL A 80 6.31 5.62 0.89
CA VAL A 80 5.01 6.24 1.22
C VAL A 80 4.21 6.52 -0.06
N GLN A 81 4.83 7.18 -1.04
CA GLN A 81 4.17 7.54 -2.30
C GLN A 81 3.75 6.32 -3.12
N VAL A 82 4.62 5.31 -3.21
CA VAL A 82 4.31 4.05 -3.90
C VAL A 82 3.20 3.29 -3.18
N ALA A 83 3.19 3.28 -1.85
CA ALA A 83 2.15 2.63 -1.06
C ALA A 83 0.78 3.28 -1.26
N GLU A 84 0.71 4.62 -1.22
CA GLU A 84 -0.52 5.38 -1.48
C GLU A 84 -1.10 5.06 -2.85
N LEU A 85 -0.27 5.17 -3.90
CA LEU A 85 -0.68 4.86 -5.27
C LEU A 85 -1.14 3.39 -5.41
N SER A 86 -0.39 2.45 -4.84
CA SER A 86 -0.69 1.02 -4.94
C SER A 86 -2.01 0.66 -4.26
N LEU A 87 -2.25 1.17 -3.05
CA LEU A 87 -3.48 0.90 -2.31
C LEU A 87 -4.70 1.58 -2.94
N SER A 88 -4.52 2.78 -3.50
CA SER A 88 -5.54 3.45 -4.31
C SER A 88 -5.94 2.60 -5.53
N LEU A 89 -4.96 2.10 -6.28
CA LEU A 89 -5.18 1.23 -7.44
C LEU A 89 -5.90 -0.06 -7.05
N VAL A 90 -5.47 -0.72 -5.97
CA VAL A 90 -6.11 -1.96 -5.46
C VAL A 90 -7.57 -1.72 -5.13
N LYS A 91 -7.90 -0.62 -4.42
CA LYS A 91 -9.28 -0.28 -4.09
C LYS A 91 -10.12 0.03 -5.31
N ARG A 92 -9.59 0.85 -6.23
CA ARG A 92 -10.30 1.20 -7.46
C ARG A 92 -10.56 -0.03 -8.32
N GLN A 93 -9.58 -0.91 -8.51
CA GLN A 93 -9.74 -2.16 -9.28
C GLN A 93 -10.71 -3.13 -8.62
N GLY A 94 -10.75 -3.21 -7.29
CA GLY A 94 -11.71 -4.04 -6.56
C GLY A 94 -13.18 -3.71 -6.87
N ARG A 95 -13.48 -2.47 -7.26
CA ARG A 95 -14.84 -2.04 -7.64
C ARG A 95 -15.30 -2.58 -9.01
N TRP A 96 -14.36 -2.98 -9.86
CA TRP A 96 -14.62 -3.46 -11.23
C TRP A 96 -14.40 -4.98 -11.37
N GLY A 97 -14.39 -5.73 -10.26
CA GLY A 97 -14.18 -7.18 -10.29
C GLY A 97 -12.71 -7.60 -10.35
N GLY A 98 -11.77 -6.75 -9.91
CA GLY A 98 -10.36 -7.09 -9.75
C GLY A 98 -10.12 -7.99 -8.53
N TYR A 99 -9.69 -7.38 -7.41
CA TYR A 99 -9.39 -8.09 -6.17
C TYR A 99 -10.63 -8.32 -5.31
N SER A 100 -10.74 -9.51 -4.72
CA SER A 100 -11.72 -9.76 -3.64
C SER A 100 -11.41 -8.90 -2.40
N ASP A 101 -12.39 -8.67 -1.52
CA ASP A 101 -12.17 -7.83 -0.33
C ASP A 101 -11.10 -8.41 0.60
N ASP A 102 -11.01 -9.74 0.72
CA ASP A 102 -9.98 -10.42 1.51
C ASP A 102 -8.58 -10.24 0.90
N GLU A 103 -8.48 -10.27 -0.43
CA GLU A 103 -7.23 -9.98 -1.12
C GLU A 103 -6.81 -8.52 -0.97
N GLN A 104 -7.76 -7.58 -1.08
CA GLN A 104 -7.51 -6.17 -0.83
C GLN A 104 -6.97 -5.97 0.58
N GLU A 105 -7.60 -6.58 1.60
CA GLU A 105 -7.19 -6.45 3.00
C GLU A 105 -5.80 -7.07 3.26
N ARG A 106 -5.52 -8.21 2.63
CA ARG A 106 -4.19 -8.85 2.68
C ARG A 106 -3.12 -7.96 2.05
N ILE A 107 -3.40 -7.35 0.90
CA ILE A 107 -2.48 -6.41 0.24
C ILE A 107 -2.26 -5.18 1.14
N ARG A 108 -3.33 -4.60 1.70
CA ARG A 108 -3.25 -3.51 2.68
C ARG A 108 -2.32 -3.86 3.82
N SER A 109 -2.61 -4.97 4.51
CA SER A 109 -1.82 -5.44 5.65
C SER A 109 -0.35 -5.67 5.28
N SER A 110 -0.08 -6.23 4.10
CA SER A 110 1.29 -6.43 3.60
C SER A 110 2.02 -5.10 3.37
N VAL A 111 1.37 -4.12 2.72
CA VAL A 111 1.95 -2.80 2.46
C VAL A 111 2.25 -2.08 3.76
N LEU A 112 1.31 -2.02 4.70
CA LEU A 112 1.51 -1.37 6.01
C LEU A 112 2.62 -2.07 6.82
N GLY A 113 2.72 -3.40 6.72
CA GLY A 113 3.80 -4.17 7.33
C GLY A 113 5.18 -3.81 6.76
N VAL A 114 5.29 -3.53 5.45
CA VAL A 114 6.54 -3.05 4.84
C VAL A 114 6.87 -1.64 5.31
N LEU A 115 5.91 -0.71 5.32
CA LEU A 115 6.15 0.67 5.79
C LEU A 115 6.63 0.69 7.25
N THR A 116 6.01 -0.13 8.10
CA THR A 116 6.42 -0.29 9.50
C THR A 116 7.86 -0.81 9.62
N LYS A 117 8.24 -1.81 8.82
CA LYS A 117 9.62 -2.35 8.81
C LYS A 117 10.66 -1.34 8.30
N LEU A 118 10.25 -0.42 7.43
CA LEU A 118 11.09 0.69 6.98
C LEU A 118 11.23 1.80 8.03
N GLY A 119 10.55 1.70 9.17
CA GLY A 119 10.60 2.71 10.23
C GLY A 119 9.76 3.95 9.92
N ILE A 120 8.77 3.84 9.03
CA ILE A 120 7.89 4.97 8.70
C ILE A 120 6.92 5.21 9.87
N PRO A 121 6.78 6.45 10.36
CA PRO A 121 5.86 6.81 11.43
C PRO A 121 4.41 6.41 11.17
N SER A 122 3.67 6.15 12.25
CA SER A 122 2.27 5.68 12.17
C SER A 122 1.34 6.72 11.56
N ASP A 123 1.55 8.01 11.82
CA ASP A 123 0.78 9.11 11.24
C ASP A 123 0.92 9.19 9.71
N GLN A 124 2.15 9.03 9.18
CA GLN A 124 2.37 8.94 7.73
C GLN A 124 1.73 7.67 7.15
N THR A 125 1.82 6.56 7.87
CA THR A 125 1.19 5.30 7.47
C THR A 125 -0.34 5.41 7.43
N GLN A 126 -0.96 6.20 8.33
CA GLN A 126 -2.39 6.49 8.26
C GLN A 126 -2.75 7.42 7.09
N ALA A 127 -1.90 8.40 6.78
CA ALA A 127 -2.13 9.31 5.65
C ALA A 127 -2.21 8.56 4.30
N VAL A 128 -1.42 7.51 4.12
CA VAL A 128 -1.46 6.59 2.97
C VAL A 128 -2.83 5.94 2.77
N LEU A 129 -3.62 5.79 3.84
CA LEU A 129 -4.95 5.17 3.81
C LEU A 129 -6.09 6.18 3.59
N ASN A 130 -5.80 7.48 3.44
CA ASN A 130 -6.84 8.50 3.30
C ASN A 130 -7.79 8.20 2.12
N GLU A 131 -7.26 7.97 0.93
CA GLU A 131 -8.08 7.64 -0.24
C GLU A 131 -8.79 6.28 -0.07
N TRP A 132 -8.10 5.28 0.52
CA TRP A 132 -8.71 3.99 0.83
C TRP A 132 -9.98 4.14 1.65
N HIS A 133 -9.92 4.95 2.71
CA HIS A 133 -11.06 5.23 3.57
C HIS A 133 -12.15 6.02 2.83
N GLN A 134 -11.78 7.04 2.06
CA GLN A 134 -12.75 7.80 1.25
C GLN A 134 -13.53 6.91 0.29
N ILE A 135 -12.86 5.95 -0.38
CA ILE A 135 -13.52 5.00 -1.28
C ILE A 135 -14.47 4.08 -0.50
N VAL A 136 -14.07 3.59 0.67
CA VAL A 136 -14.91 2.71 1.48
C VAL A 136 -16.14 3.44 2.00
N GLU A 137 -15.99 4.67 2.50
CA GLU A 137 -17.12 5.50 2.93
C GLU A 137 -18.05 5.80 1.75
N PHE A 138 -17.50 6.16 0.58
CA PHE A 138 -18.29 6.31 -0.63
C PHE A 138 -19.08 5.04 -0.97
N ASP A 139 -18.44 3.87 -0.96
CA ASP A 139 -19.08 2.60 -1.29
C ASP A 139 -20.20 2.27 -0.28
N TYR A 140 -20.02 2.56 1.03
CA TYR A 140 -21.11 2.46 2.01
C TYR A 140 -22.32 3.30 1.58
N THR A 141 -22.12 4.60 1.31
CA THR A 141 -23.22 5.49 0.92
C THR A 141 -23.87 5.05 -0.39
N HIS A 142 -23.07 4.68 -1.40
CA HIS A 142 -23.52 4.22 -2.70
C HIS A 142 -24.40 2.98 -2.59
N HIS A 143 -23.98 1.97 -1.82
CA HIS A 143 -24.70 0.71 -1.69
C HIS A 143 -25.91 0.81 -0.75
N ILE A 144 -25.84 1.61 0.32
CA ILE A 144 -27.02 1.90 1.17
C ILE A 144 -28.12 2.59 0.35
N LEU A 145 -27.73 3.47 -0.59
CA LEU A 145 -28.65 4.19 -1.49
C LEU A 145 -29.04 3.41 -2.75
N GLY A 146 -28.87 2.07 -2.75
CA GLY A 146 -29.37 1.19 -3.82
C GLY A 146 -28.39 0.86 -4.94
N GLY A 147 -27.10 1.12 -4.75
CA GLY A 147 -26.08 0.75 -5.74
C GLY A 147 -26.38 1.43 -7.07
N SER A 148 -26.54 0.67 -8.16
CA SER A 148 -26.88 1.23 -9.48
C SER A 148 -28.39 1.39 -9.74
N ARG A 149 -29.25 1.16 -8.74
CA ARG A 149 -30.72 1.21 -8.90
C ARG A 149 -31.28 2.52 -8.37
N ILE A 150 -32.31 3.02 -9.05
CA ILE A 150 -33.12 4.14 -8.55
C ILE A 150 -34.15 3.62 -7.53
N PRO A 151 -34.59 4.45 -6.58
CA PRO A 151 -35.66 4.07 -5.66
C PRO A 151 -36.98 3.78 -6.41
N ASP A 152 -37.70 2.73 -6.01
CA ASP A 152 -38.95 2.33 -6.66
C ASP A 152 -40.10 3.28 -6.30
N ASN A 153 -41.00 3.55 -7.26
CA ASN A 153 -42.24 4.32 -7.08
C ASN A 153 -42.06 5.69 -6.36
N THR A 154 -40.88 6.28 -6.46
CA THR A 154 -40.53 7.51 -5.75
C THR A 154 -41.08 8.76 -6.46
N SER A 155 -41.43 9.79 -5.68
CA SER A 155 -41.80 11.09 -6.26
C SER A 155 -40.59 11.80 -6.88
N SER A 156 -40.85 12.79 -7.74
CA SER A 156 -39.81 13.62 -8.37
C SER A 156 -38.91 14.32 -7.36
N GLU A 157 -39.48 14.77 -6.25
CA GLU A 157 -38.79 15.51 -5.19
C GLU A 157 -37.79 14.59 -4.45
N VAL A 158 -38.24 13.39 -4.09
CA VAL A 158 -37.39 12.40 -3.42
C VAL A 158 -36.28 11.91 -4.36
N LEU A 159 -36.58 11.74 -5.65
CA LEU A 159 -35.56 11.39 -6.65
C LEU A 159 -34.50 12.49 -6.79
N ALA A 160 -34.89 13.77 -6.73
CA ALA A 160 -33.95 14.89 -6.77
C ALA A 160 -33.04 14.89 -5.53
N GLU A 161 -33.60 14.72 -4.33
CA GLU A 161 -32.83 14.61 -3.07
C GLU A 161 -31.86 13.42 -3.10
N TRP A 162 -32.31 12.26 -3.59
CA TRP A 162 -31.48 11.07 -3.79
C TRP A 162 -30.32 11.31 -4.76
N LYS A 163 -30.54 12.02 -5.86
CA LYS A 163 -29.47 12.37 -6.83
C LYS A 163 -28.41 13.25 -6.18
N VAL A 164 -28.82 14.29 -5.45
CA VAL A 164 -27.91 15.20 -4.75
C VAL A 164 -26.97 14.45 -3.80
N MET A 165 -27.48 13.45 -3.06
CA MET A 165 -26.65 12.63 -2.17
C MET A 165 -25.58 11.80 -2.89
N ARG A 166 -25.71 11.61 -4.21
CA ARG A 166 -24.84 10.72 -5.01
C ARG A 166 -23.94 11.45 -6.00
N GLU A 167 -24.22 12.73 -6.28
CA GLU A 167 -23.49 13.53 -7.26
C GLU A 167 -22.08 13.93 -6.80
N GLY A 168 -21.80 13.88 -5.50
CA GLY A 168 -20.53 14.38 -4.94
C GLY A 168 -19.31 13.45 -5.05
N GLY A 169 -19.47 12.22 -5.57
CA GLY A 169 -18.36 11.29 -5.79
C GLY A 169 -17.58 10.96 -4.50
N PHE A 170 -16.27 10.72 -4.62
CA PHE A 170 -15.40 10.36 -3.48
C PHE A 170 -15.08 11.51 -2.52
N THR A 171 -15.41 12.76 -2.87
CA THR A 171 -15.08 13.93 -2.08
C THR A 171 -16.26 14.44 -1.26
N ASN A 172 -17.48 14.13 -1.68
CA ASN A 172 -18.69 14.60 -1.02
C ASN A 172 -19.75 13.49 -1.02
N TYR A 173 -19.78 12.71 0.06
CA TYR A 173 -20.77 11.68 0.33
C TYR A 173 -21.48 11.95 1.67
N PRO A 174 -22.75 11.55 1.81
CA PRO A 174 -23.55 11.88 2.98
C PRO A 174 -23.02 11.21 4.25
N SER A 175 -23.16 11.89 5.38
CA SER A 175 -22.84 11.31 6.69
C SER A 175 -23.86 10.22 7.09
N PRO A 176 -23.54 9.33 8.06
CA PRO A 176 -24.51 8.36 8.57
C PRO A 176 -25.82 9.01 9.06
N GLU A 177 -25.73 10.16 9.72
CA GLU A 177 -26.90 10.91 10.19
C GLU A 177 -27.74 11.47 9.02
N THR A 178 -27.07 11.99 7.99
CA THR A 178 -27.73 12.46 6.77
C THR A 178 -28.47 11.32 6.06
N LEU A 179 -27.84 10.15 5.94
CA LEU A 179 -28.47 8.94 5.38
C LEU A 179 -29.68 8.51 6.22
N ARG A 180 -29.54 8.42 7.55
CA ARG A 180 -30.64 8.04 8.45
C ARG A 180 -31.82 9.00 8.32
N THR A 181 -31.54 10.30 8.27
CA THR A 181 -32.57 11.35 8.09
C THR A 181 -33.30 11.19 6.77
N PHE A 182 -32.57 11.02 5.66
CA PHE A 182 -33.17 10.80 4.34
C PHE A 182 -34.04 9.54 4.30
N LEU A 183 -33.51 8.41 4.80
CA LEU A 183 -34.21 7.13 4.80
C LEU A 183 -35.47 7.18 5.66
N SER A 184 -35.39 7.79 6.85
CA SER A 184 -36.54 7.91 7.76
C SER A 184 -37.61 8.85 7.21
N LYS A 185 -37.21 10.00 6.65
CA LYS A 185 -38.11 11.00 6.07
C LYS A 185 -38.96 10.43 4.94
N ASN A 186 -38.37 9.54 4.13
CA ASN A 186 -38.98 9.00 2.92
C ASN A 186 -39.54 7.58 3.08
N GLY A 187 -39.61 7.06 4.31
CA GLY A 187 -40.19 5.74 4.61
C GLY A 187 -39.29 4.54 4.32
N TYR A 188 -38.08 4.75 3.80
CA TYR A 188 -37.15 3.66 3.43
C TYR A 188 -36.42 3.04 4.63
N LEU A 189 -36.44 3.65 5.81
CA LEU A 189 -35.66 3.16 6.96
C LEU A 189 -36.27 1.90 7.58
N ILE A 190 -35.85 0.75 7.08
CA ILE A 190 -36.12 -0.57 7.67
C ILE A 190 -34.97 -1.01 8.59
N ALA A 191 -35.22 -2.03 9.41
CA ALA A 191 -34.23 -2.54 10.39
C ALA A 191 -32.90 -2.96 9.74
N GLU A 192 -32.94 -3.55 8.54
CA GLU A 192 -31.74 -3.94 7.81
C GLU A 192 -30.89 -2.73 7.39
N LEU A 193 -31.52 -1.69 6.83
CA LEU A 193 -30.83 -0.46 6.42
C LEU A 193 -30.28 0.30 7.61
N GLU A 194 -31.00 0.35 8.75
CA GLU A 194 -30.50 0.94 9.98
C GLU A 194 -29.21 0.24 10.46
N GLU A 195 -29.14 -1.10 10.37
CA GLU A 195 -27.91 -1.83 10.71
C GLU A 195 -26.75 -1.54 9.72
N LEU A 196 -27.03 -1.28 8.44
CA LEU A 196 -26.02 -0.84 7.47
C LEU A 196 -25.52 0.58 7.76
N VAL A 197 -26.41 1.50 8.15
CA VAL A 197 -26.02 2.85 8.60
C VAL A 197 -25.13 2.77 9.84
N ARG A 198 -25.43 1.87 10.79
CA ARG A 198 -24.56 1.61 11.96
C ARG A 198 -23.21 1.00 11.58
N ASP A 199 -23.15 0.15 10.56
CA ASP A 199 -21.87 -0.34 10.03
C ASP A 199 -21.02 0.81 9.46
N TYR A 200 -21.65 1.73 8.74
CA TYR A 200 -20.98 2.90 8.21
C TYR A 200 -20.48 3.82 9.32
N GLU A 201 -21.32 4.10 10.32
CA GLU A 201 -20.94 4.86 11.52
C GLU A 201 -19.74 4.23 12.25
N HIS A 202 -19.78 2.92 12.45
CA HIS A 202 -18.67 2.18 13.05
C HIS A 202 -17.39 2.28 12.23
N TYR A 203 -17.48 2.14 10.90
CA TYR A 203 -16.32 2.26 10.01
C TYR A 203 -15.70 3.66 10.05
N LYS A 204 -16.53 4.71 10.09
CA LYS A 204 -16.06 6.09 10.16
C LYS A 204 -15.23 6.36 11.41
N THR A 205 -15.63 5.79 12.55
CA THR A 205 -14.92 5.95 13.83
C THR A 205 -13.71 5.04 13.97
N HIS A 206 -13.80 3.78 13.54
CA HIS A 206 -12.80 2.74 13.85
C HIS A 206 -11.92 2.34 12.67
N ARG A 207 -12.25 2.78 11.45
CA ARG A 207 -11.57 2.38 10.19
C ARG A 207 -11.54 0.87 9.95
N MET A 208 -12.53 0.17 10.49
CA MET A 208 -12.73 -1.28 10.40
C MET A 208 -14.20 -1.61 10.17
N HIS A 209 -14.48 -2.67 9.41
CA HIS A 209 -15.85 -3.11 9.15
C HIS A 209 -16.42 -3.83 10.38
N ARG A 210 -17.58 -3.38 10.89
CA ARG A 210 -18.27 -4.03 12.01
C ARG A 210 -18.71 -5.46 11.67
N ARG A 211 -19.17 -5.67 10.44
CA ARG A 211 -19.66 -6.95 9.91
C ARG A 211 -19.02 -7.25 8.55
N PRO A 212 -17.78 -7.79 8.51
CA PRO A 212 -17.02 -7.98 7.27
C PRO A 212 -17.74 -8.84 6.22
N LEU A 213 -18.41 -9.92 6.65
CA LEU A 213 -19.16 -10.80 5.75
C LEU A 213 -20.38 -10.09 5.11
N VAL A 214 -20.99 -9.15 5.83
CA VAL A 214 -22.10 -8.35 5.29
C VAL A 214 -21.54 -7.36 4.27
N TRP A 215 -20.40 -6.72 4.57
CA TRP A 215 -19.69 -5.81 3.67
C TRP A 215 -19.29 -6.46 2.34
N GLN A 216 -18.82 -7.71 2.38
CA GLN A 216 -18.47 -8.48 1.18
C GLN A 216 -19.66 -8.65 0.21
N ASN A 217 -20.88 -8.66 0.75
CA ASN A 217 -22.11 -8.80 -0.03
C ASN A 217 -22.78 -7.45 -0.36
N ARG A 218 -22.06 -6.32 -0.25
CA ARG A 218 -22.63 -4.96 -0.44
C ARG A 218 -23.31 -4.69 -1.77
N GLN A 219 -22.94 -5.42 -2.81
CA GLN A 219 -23.59 -5.32 -4.12
C GLN A 219 -25.09 -5.69 -4.09
N GLN A 220 -25.51 -6.41 -3.06
CA GLN A 220 -26.91 -6.83 -2.85
C GLN A 220 -27.69 -5.88 -1.94
N TRP A 221 -27.06 -4.84 -1.38
CA TRP A 221 -27.70 -3.94 -0.43
C TRP A 221 -28.66 -2.95 -1.07
N GLY A 222 -29.52 -2.40 -0.21
CA GLY A 222 -30.05 -1.04 -0.35
C GLY A 222 -31.06 -0.83 -1.48
N HIS A 223 -31.66 -1.88 -2.03
CA HIS A 223 -32.78 -1.69 -2.95
C HIS A 223 -33.91 -0.94 -2.23
N LEU A 224 -34.05 0.36 -2.52
CA LEU A 224 -35.00 1.23 -1.83
C LEU A 224 -36.38 1.01 -2.44
N HIS A 225 -37.22 0.27 -1.72
CA HIS A 225 -38.61 0.01 -2.04
C HIS A 225 -39.45 0.37 -0.81
N ASN A 226 -40.59 1.03 -1.07
CA ASN A 226 -41.62 1.35 -0.08
C ASN A 226 -42.82 0.42 -0.27
#